data_AF-A0A975TKI4-F1
#
_entry.id   AF-A0A975TKI4-F1
#
_cell.length_a   1.000
_cell.length_b   1.000
_cell.length_c   1.000
_cell.angle_alpha   90.00
_cell.angle_beta   90.00
_cell.angle_gamma   90.00
#
_symmetry.space_group_name_H-M   'P 1'
#
loop_
_entity.id
_entity.type
_entity.pdbx_description
1 polymer ?
#
loop_
_entity_poly.entity_id
_entity_poly.type
_entity_poly.pdbx_seq_one_letter_code
_entity_poly.pdbx_strand_id
1 'polypeptide(L)'
;MAESNRYTRERLADAAATCADIDEVIAFLGTRPYRNLRQHLYKRFEQLGIDVSHFPRRRRSGTTARPTKTELQGAVSRSCSIAATLRSLKQPDSMRMRTLFHQWVEEDEIDTSHFLGQAQQRGKQGPIPVKTAEQVLVKHDGRRRTKTRILRRCLLEVGIAERCARCGTGPEWLGKPMTLEIDHINGDWSDNRAENLRLMCPNCHAITSTWCRGGDRRKSGRHHI
;
A
#
# COMPACT_ATOMS: atom_id res chain seq x y z
N MET A 1 -40.14 -3.97 -8.66
CA MET A 1 -40.86 -2.80 -9.21
C MET A 1 -41.07 -1.75 -8.11
N ALA A 2 -40.02 -1.07 -7.62
CA ALA A 2 -40.14 -0.09 -6.52
C ALA A 2 -39.24 1.16 -6.68
N GLU A 3 -38.38 1.23 -7.69
CA GLU A 3 -37.44 2.36 -7.89
C GLU A 3 -37.99 3.47 -8.79
N SER A 4 -39.00 3.19 -9.62
CA SER A 4 -39.48 4.14 -10.64
C SER A 4 -40.36 5.28 -10.09
N ASN A 5 -40.72 5.27 -8.80
CA ASN A 5 -41.64 6.24 -8.19
C ASN A 5 -41.00 7.08 -7.07
N ARG A 6 -39.69 6.93 -6.80
CA ARG A 6 -39.00 7.67 -5.71
C ARG A 6 -38.37 8.98 -6.13
N TYR A 7 -37.96 9.08 -7.40
CA TYR A 7 -37.28 10.25 -7.97
C TYR A 7 -38.04 10.79 -9.19
N THR A 8 -39.37 10.87 -9.08
CA THR A 8 -40.19 11.54 -10.08
C THR A 8 -39.94 13.05 -10.03
N ARG A 9 -40.21 13.74 -11.14
CA ARG A 9 -40.02 15.19 -11.24
C ARG A 9 -40.82 15.95 -10.19
N GLU A 10 -42.07 15.56 -9.98
CA GLU A 10 -42.97 16.15 -8.98
C GLU A 10 -42.40 16.03 -7.56
N ARG A 11 -42.06 14.82 -7.13
CA ARG A 11 -41.46 14.60 -5.79
C ARG A 11 -40.16 15.35 -5.58
N LEU A 12 -39.32 15.44 -6.61
CA LEU A 12 -38.06 16.18 -6.51
C LEU A 12 -38.32 17.69 -6.47
N ALA A 13 -39.30 18.21 -7.22
CA ALA A 13 -39.68 19.62 -7.16
C ALA A 13 -40.25 19.98 -5.77
N ASP A 14 -41.11 19.14 -5.21
CA ASP A 14 -41.66 19.33 -3.86
C ASP A 14 -40.56 19.30 -2.79
N ALA A 15 -39.61 18.35 -2.91
CA ALA A 15 -38.46 18.26 -2.02
C ALA A 15 -37.55 19.50 -2.15
N ALA A 16 -37.35 20.00 -3.37
CA ALA A 16 -36.56 21.22 -3.61
C ALA A 16 -37.24 22.49 -3.07
N ALA A 17 -38.57 22.54 -3.04
CA ALA A 17 -39.29 23.69 -2.49
C ALA A 17 -39.39 23.66 -0.96
N THR A 18 -39.41 22.47 -0.36
CA THR A 18 -39.67 22.29 1.08
C THR A 18 -38.39 22.23 1.92
N CYS A 19 -37.33 21.63 1.38
CA CYS A 19 -36.09 21.40 2.11
C CYS A 19 -35.12 22.57 2.00
N ALA A 20 -34.32 22.80 3.04
CA ALA A 20 -33.25 23.79 3.03
C ALA A 20 -31.91 23.20 2.56
N ASP A 21 -31.71 21.88 2.66
CA ASP A 21 -30.48 21.22 2.21
C ASP A 21 -30.69 19.80 1.65
N ILE A 22 -29.60 19.24 1.09
CA ILE A 22 -29.64 17.92 0.45
C ILE A 22 -29.85 16.75 1.43
N ASP A 23 -29.51 16.92 2.71
CA ASP A 23 -29.71 15.91 3.75
C ASP A 23 -31.18 15.87 4.19
N GLU A 24 -31.84 17.02 4.27
CA GLU A 24 -33.29 17.11 4.42
C GLU A 24 -34.04 16.51 3.23
N VAL A 25 -33.56 16.71 1.99
CA VAL A 25 -34.12 16.04 0.80
C VAL A 25 -34.01 14.52 0.93
N ILE A 26 -32.89 13.99 1.41
CA ILE A 26 -32.70 12.53 1.60
C ILE A 26 -33.69 11.99 2.63
N ALA A 27 -33.91 12.74 3.71
CA ALA A 27 -34.90 12.42 4.75
C ALA A 27 -36.33 12.49 4.22
N PHE A 28 -36.68 13.55 3.48
CA PHE A 28 -37.98 13.76 2.83
C PHE A 28 -38.30 12.63 1.85
N LEU A 29 -37.30 12.17 1.08
CA LEU A 29 -37.46 11.07 0.15
C LEU A 29 -37.54 9.69 0.84
N GLY A 30 -37.28 9.62 2.15
CA GLY A 30 -37.32 8.39 2.95
C GLY A 30 -36.23 7.40 2.57
N THR A 31 -35.08 7.88 2.07
CA THR A 31 -34.01 7.03 1.54
C THR A 31 -32.87 6.87 2.54
N ARG A 32 -32.31 5.67 2.64
CA ARG A 32 -31.09 5.46 3.43
C ARG A 32 -29.89 6.07 2.70
N PRO A 33 -29.05 6.87 3.37
CA PRO A 33 -27.89 7.47 2.73
C PRO A 33 -26.90 6.39 2.28
N TYR A 34 -26.49 6.44 1.01
CA TYR A 34 -25.41 5.64 0.46
C TYR A 34 -24.40 6.55 -0.24
N ARG A 35 -23.17 6.04 -0.45
CA ARG A 35 -21.96 6.81 -0.81
C ARG A 35 -22.15 7.86 -1.91
N ASN A 36 -22.97 7.58 -2.93
CA ASN A 36 -23.12 8.42 -4.12
C ASN A 36 -24.50 9.08 -4.24
N LEU A 37 -25.39 8.93 -3.25
CA LEU A 37 -26.77 9.42 -3.32
C LEU A 37 -26.84 10.94 -3.53
N ARG A 38 -26.03 11.71 -2.80
CA ARG A 38 -25.99 13.18 -2.93
C ARG A 38 -25.67 13.61 -4.37
N GLN A 39 -24.65 12.99 -4.98
CA GLN A 39 -24.25 13.30 -6.36
C GLN A 39 -25.34 12.87 -7.36
N HIS A 40 -25.97 11.72 -7.14
CA HIS A 40 -27.10 11.25 -7.95
C HIS A 40 -28.27 12.25 -7.92
N LEU A 41 -28.64 12.75 -6.74
CA LEU A 41 -29.71 13.73 -6.58
C LEU A 41 -29.41 15.05 -7.28
N TYR A 42 -28.21 15.61 -7.12
CA TYR A 42 -27.82 16.82 -7.85
C TYR A 42 -27.88 16.65 -9.37
N LYS A 43 -27.40 15.51 -9.89
CA LYS A 43 -27.51 15.18 -11.32
C LYS A 43 -28.97 15.07 -11.77
N ARG A 44 -29.85 14.53 -10.92
CA ARG A 44 -31.29 14.42 -11.21
C ARG A 44 -31.99 15.77 -11.21
N PHE A 45 -31.69 16.66 -10.27
CA PHE A 45 -32.22 18.03 -10.27
C PHE A 45 -31.83 18.79 -11.54
N GLU A 46 -30.56 18.68 -11.94
CA GLU A 46 -30.04 19.28 -13.18
C GLU A 46 -30.75 18.73 -14.43
N GLN A 47 -30.87 17.41 -14.55
CA GLN A 47 -31.55 16.76 -15.68
C GLN A 47 -33.04 17.13 -15.81
N LEU A 48 -33.68 17.48 -14.69
CA LEU A 48 -35.12 17.80 -14.64
C LEU A 48 -35.39 19.30 -14.61
N GLY A 49 -34.35 20.14 -14.64
CA GLY A 49 -34.45 21.60 -14.62
C GLY A 49 -35.02 22.17 -13.33
N ILE A 50 -34.79 21.51 -12.19
CA ILE A 50 -35.27 21.95 -10.88
C ILE A 50 -34.18 22.81 -10.23
N ASP A 51 -34.51 24.06 -9.87
CA ASP A 51 -33.56 24.95 -9.21
C ASP A 51 -33.33 24.56 -7.74
N VAL A 52 -32.08 24.24 -7.43
CA VAL A 52 -31.59 23.89 -6.08
C VAL A 52 -30.41 24.78 -5.67
N SER A 53 -30.30 25.96 -6.28
CA SER A 53 -29.23 26.95 -6.03
C SER A 53 -29.23 27.46 -4.58
N HIS A 54 -30.40 27.47 -3.93
CA HIS A 54 -30.58 27.87 -2.54
C HIS A 54 -30.07 26.85 -1.52
N PHE A 55 -29.83 25.59 -1.92
CA PHE A 55 -29.23 24.61 -1.01
C PHE A 55 -27.80 25.02 -0.65
N PRO A 56 -27.41 24.99 0.64
CA PRO A 56 -26.07 25.30 1.05
C PRO A 56 -25.14 24.26 0.44
N ARG A 57 -24.37 24.67 -0.58
CA ARG A 57 -23.25 23.87 -1.05
C ARG A 57 -22.35 23.68 0.15
N ARG A 58 -22.21 22.45 0.65
CA ARG A 58 -21.16 22.11 1.62
C ARG A 58 -19.86 22.61 0.99
N ARG A 59 -19.35 23.74 1.48
CA ARG A 59 -17.98 24.15 1.19
C ARG A 59 -17.16 22.95 1.60
N ARG A 60 -16.42 22.37 0.66
CA ARG A 60 -15.46 21.32 1.01
C ARG A 60 -14.63 21.90 2.14
N SER A 61 -14.84 21.39 3.35
CA SER A 61 -14.02 21.74 4.51
C SER A 61 -12.58 21.45 4.09
N GLY A 62 -11.73 22.49 4.12
CA GLY A 62 -10.33 22.38 3.73
C GLY A 62 -9.98 22.91 2.34
N THR A 63 -10.43 24.11 1.97
CA THR A 63 -9.51 24.98 1.22
C THR A 63 -8.72 25.71 2.28
N THR A 64 -7.60 25.12 2.68
CA THR A 64 -6.69 25.83 3.56
C THR A 64 -6.10 26.99 2.77
N ALA A 65 -6.08 28.18 3.39
CA ALA A 65 -5.57 29.38 2.75
C ALA A 65 -4.08 29.21 2.43
N ARG A 66 -3.65 29.76 1.30
CA ARG A 66 -2.22 29.85 0.95
C ARG A 66 -1.51 30.68 2.03
N PRO A 67 -0.45 30.16 2.67
CA PRO A 67 0.39 30.94 3.58
C PRO A 67 1.04 32.12 2.88
N THR A 68 1.40 33.16 3.64
CA THR A 68 2.21 34.26 3.10
C THR A 68 3.63 33.76 2.76
N LYS A 69 4.31 34.43 1.83
CA LYS A 69 5.69 34.07 1.43
C LYS A 69 6.65 33.98 2.62
N THR A 70 6.54 34.90 3.58
CA THR A 70 7.37 34.94 4.79
C THR A 70 7.09 33.76 5.72
N GLU A 71 5.83 33.39 5.90
CA GLU A 71 5.43 32.20 6.69
C GLU A 71 5.93 30.92 6.03
N LEU A 72 5.77 30.80 4.71
CA LEU A 72 6.22 29.63 3.96
C LEU A 72 7.74 29.49 4.02
N GLN A 73 8.48 30.57 3.77
CA GLN A 73 9.94 30.59 3.84
C GLN A 73 10.44 30.25 5.25
N GLY A 74 9.84 30.84 6.28
CA GLY A 74 10.17 30.54 7.69
C GLY A 74 9.83 29.11 8.11
N ALA A 75 8.81 28.48 7.51
CA ALA A 75 8.48 27.09 7.77
C ALA A 75 9.41 26.12 7.02
N VAL A 76 9.82 26.47 5.80
CA VAL A 76 10.79 25.71 4.99
C VAL A 76 12.17 25.72 5.64
N SER A 77 12.66 26.87 6.11
CA SER A 77 13.99 26.98 6.73
C SER A 77 14.13 26.18 8.03
N ARG A 78 13.06 26.06 8.82
CA ARG A 78 13.03 25.30 10.08
C ARG A 78 12.75 23.81 9.92
N SER A 79 12.45 23.35 8.71
CA SER A 79 12.01 21.99 8.43
C SER A 79 13.01 21.27 7.52
N CYS A 80 13.11 19.95 7.67
CA CYS A 80 13.91 19.09 6.78
C CYS A 80 13.05 18.19 5.88
N SER A 81 11.73 18.40 5.87
CA SER A 81 10.79 17.66 5.01
C SER A 81 9.48 18.43 4.80
N ILE A 82 8.82 18.18 3.67
CA ILE A 82 7.50 18.74 3.35
C ILE A 82 6.48 18.45 4.45
N ALA A 83 6.48 17.23 5.01
CA ALA A 83 5.55 16.87 6.09
C ALA A 83 5.82 17.68 7.39
N ALA A 84 7.08 17.97 7.71
CA ALA A 84 7.42 18.85 8.83
C ALA A 84 6.98 20.30 8.54
N THR A 85 7.20 20.80 7.33
CA THR A 85 6.78 22.14 6.91
C THR A 85 5.26 22.31 6.99
N LEU A 86 4.50 21.38 6.43
CA LEU A 86 3.02 21.40 6.48
C LEU A 86 2.51 21.33 7.92
N ARG A 87 3.12 20.50 8.78
CA ARG A 87 2.77 20.47 10.22
C ARG A 87 3.05 21.80 10.91
N SER A 88 4.18 22.44 10.64
CA SER A 88 4.51 23.77 11.18
C SER A 88 3.51 24.84 10.72
N LEU A 89 2.98 24.71 9.50
CA LEU A 89 1.97 25.61 8.94
C LEU A 89 0.54 25.24 9.37
N LYS A 90 0.36 24.20 10.21
CA LYS A 90 -0.95 23.64 10.61
C LYS A 90 -1.79 23.21 9.39
N GLN A 91 -1.12 22.78 8.33
CA GLN A 91 -1.71 22.29 7.08
C GLN A 91 -1.79 20.75 7.10
N PRO A 92 -2.84 20.15 6.51
CA PRO A 92 -2.96 18.70 6.45
C PRO A 92 -1.94 18.10 5.49
N ASP A 93 -1.27 17.01 5.90
CA ASP A 93 -0.39 16.26 5.00
C ASP A 93 -1.21 15.36 4.06
N SER A 94 -1.58 15.90 2.89
CA SER A 94 -2.34 15.21 1.86
C SER A 94 -1.71 15.39 0.48
N MET A 95 -2.04 14.53 -0.48
CA MET A 95 -1.51 14.63 -1.87
C MET A 95 -1.79 16.02 -2.47
N ARG A 96 -3.03 16.51 -2.36
CA ARG A 96 -3.42 17.84 -2.82
C ARG A 96 -2.58 18.94 -2.16
N MET A 97 -2.31 18.83 -0.86
CA MET A 97 -1.52 19.82 -0.14
C MET A 97 -0.05 19.81 -0.57
N ARG A 98 0.52 18.63 -0.83
CA ARG A 98 1.87 18.50 -1.37
C ARG A 98 1.99 19.14 -2.76
N THR A 99 0.99 18.96 -3.63
CA THR A 99 0.95 19.63 -4.93
C THR A 99 0.92 21.15 -4.79
N LEU A 100 0.04 21.67 -3.92
CA LEU A 100 -0.03 23.12 -3.64
C LEU A 100 1.27 23.66 -3.03
N PHE A 101 1.90 22.90 -2.14
CA PHE A 101 3.20 23.25 -1.57
C PHE A 101 4.27 23.43 -2.65
N HIS A 102 4.38 22.49 -3.60
CA HIS A 102 5.32 22.63 -4.71
C HIS A 102 5.04 23.86 -5.57
N GLN A 103 3.76 24.12 -5.87
CA GLN A 103 3.35 25.31 -6.60
C GLN A 103 3.73 26.60 -5.86
N TRP A 104 3.47 26.70 -4.55
CA TRP A 104 3.80 27.90 -3.77
C TRP A 104 5.31 28.12 -3.66
N VAL A 105 6.08 27.04 -3.49
CA VAL A 105 7.55 27.10 -3.42
C VAL A 105 8.14 27.58 -4.74
N GLU A 106 7.60 27.14 -5.87
CA GLU A 106 8.01 27.60 -7.21
C GLU A 106 7.61 29.06 -7.44
N GLU A 107 6.36 29.44 -7.16
CA GLU A 107 5.86 30.81 -7.33
C GLU A 107 6.58 31.83 -6.43
N ASP A 108 6.95 31.43 -5.21
CA ASP A 108 7.63 32.30 -4.25
C ASP A 108 9.17 32.21 -4.35
N GLU A 109 9.71 31.39 -5.26
CA GLU A 109 11.15 31.14 -5.46
C GLU A 109 11.88 30.71 -4.17
N ILE A 110 11.29 29.77 -3.43
CA ILE A 110 11.84 29.29 -2.16
C ILE A 110 12.74 28.06 -2.41
N ASP A 111 13.98 28.09 -1.93
CA ASP A 111 14.83 26.91 -2.00
C ASP A 111 14.37 25.82 -1.01
N THR A 112 14.23 24.59 -1.50
CA THR A 112 13.90 23.39 -0.73
C THR A 112 14.91 22.26 -0.92
N SER A 113 16.05 22.55 -1.55
CA SER A 113 17.10 21.57 -1.86
C SER A 113 17.63 20.83 -0.63
N HIS A 114 17.60 21.45 0.55
CA HIS A 114 18.00 20.85 1.83
C HIS A 114 17.02 19.80 2.37
N PHE A 115 15.85 19.62 1.75
CA PHE A 115 14.90 18.59 2.16
C PHE A 115 15.42 17.20 1.82
N LEU A 116 15.86 16.47 2.85
CA LEU A 116 16.46 15.14 2.70
C LEU A 116 15.44 14.06 2.30
N GLY A 117 14.15 14.27 2.55
CA GLY A 117 13.12 13.27 2.27
C GLY A 117 13.43 11.91 2.89
N GLN A 118 13.36 10.84 2.10
CA GLN A 118 13.72 9.48 2.57
C GLN A 118 15.22 9.32 2.87
N ALA A 119 16.08 10.22 2.39
CA ALA A 119 17.50 10.20 2.69
C ALA A 119 17.80 10.50 4.16
N GLN A 120 16.88 11.13 4.91
CA GLN A 120 17.03 11.36 6.35
C GLN A 120 17.17 10.05 7.17
N GLN A 121 16.69 8.94 6.61
CA GLN A 121 16.78 7.61 7.22
C GLN A 121 17.93 6.78 6.64
N ARG A 122 18.65 7.26 5.61
CA ARG A 122 19.80 6.53 5.08
C ARG A 122 20.88 6.42 6.15
N GLY A 123 21.43 5.23 6.31
CA GLY A 123 22.45 4.92 7.32
C GLY A 123 21.93 4.74 8.74
N LYS A 124 20.67 5.08 9.03
CA LYS A 124 20.06 4.81 10.33
C LYS A 124 19.58 3.36 10.38
N GLN A 125 19.93 2.65 11.45
CA GLN A 125 19.31 1.37 11.73
C GLN A 125 17.83 1.61 12.04
N GLY A 126 16.97 0.83 11.40
CA GLY A 126 15.53 0.86 11.71
C GLY A 126 15.29 0.48 13.17
N PRO A 127 14.15 0.87 13.76
CA PRO A 127 13.85 0.61 15.17
C PRO A 127 13.68 -0.89 15.47
N ILE A 128 13.50 -1.71 14.45
CA ILE A 128 13.32 -3.16 14.58
C ILE A 128 14.67 -3.83 14.30
N PRO A 129 15.28 -4.49 15.30
CA PRO A 129 16.50 -5.24 15.11
C PRO A 129 16.34 -6.30 14.02
N VAL A 130 17.41 -6.50 13.26
CA VAL A 130 17.46 -7.56 12.26
C VAL A 130 17.53 -8.91 12.98
N LYS A 131 16.62 -9.83 12.65
CA LYS A 131 16.66 -11.20 13.20
C LYS A 131 17.97 -11.90 12.84
N THR A 132 18.56 -12.60 13.81
CA THR A 132 19.79 -13.37 13.60
C THR A 132 19.52 -14.66 12.83
N ALA A 133 20.57 -15.31 12.32
CA ALA A 133 20.43 -16.60 11.62
C ALA A 133 19.82 -17.68 12.51
N GLU A 134 20.20 -17.73 13.79
CA GLU A 134 19.70 -18.70 14.77
C GLU A 134 18.20 -18.53 15.02
N GLN A 135 17.68 -17.31 14.92
CA GLN A 135 16.24 -17.03 15.08
C GLN A 135 15.42 -17.33 13.81
N VAL A 136 16.08 -17.38 12.65
CA VAL A 136 15.44 -17.53 11.34
C VAL A 136 15.49 -18.99 10.87
N LEU A 137 16.63 -19.65 11.05
CA LEU A 137 16.91 -21.00 10.57
C LEU A 137 16.39 -22.05 11.56
N VAL A 138 15.09 -21.99 11.80
CA VAL A 138 14.35 -22.88 12.72
C VAL A 138 13.13 -23.46 12.04
N LYS A 139 12.63 -24.57 12.58
CA LYS A 139 11.30 -25.06 12.24
C LYS A 139 10.25 -24.21 12.96
N HIS A 140 9.25 -23.72 12.24
CA HIS A 140 8.20 -22.86 12.79
C HIS A 140 6.81 -23.45 12.59
N ASP A 141 5.81 -22.82 13.19
CA ASP A 141 4.41 -23.29 13.29
C ASP A 141 3.59 -23.29 11.99
N GLY A 142 4.22 -23.05 10.84
CA GLY A 142 3.52 -22.98 9.55
C GLY A 142 2.49 -21.83 9.40
N ARG A 143 2.45 -20.82 10.28
CA ARG A 143 1.50 -19.69 10.14
C ARG A 143 1.94 -18.65 9.10
N ARG A 144 3.24 -18.37 9.04
CA ARG A 144 3.81 -17.37 8.13
C ARG A 144 5.11 -17.88 7.52
N ARG A 145 5.19 -17.80 6.20
CA ARG A 145 6.40 -18.17 5.46
C ARG A 145 7.49 -17.13 5.64
N THR A 146 8.68 -17.57 6.00
CA THR A 146 9.87 -16.72 6.01
C THR A 146 10.19 -16.27 4.58
N LYS A 147 10.45 -14.97 4.39
CA LYS A 147 10.79 -14.43 3.08
C LYS A 147 12.14 -14.98 2.61
N THR A 148 12.23 -15.39 1.35
CA THR A 148 13.44 -15.96 0.72
C THR A 148 14.68 -15.11 0.91
N ARG A 149 14.57 -13.77 0.82
CA ARG A 149 15.69 -12.85 1.05
C ARG A 149 16.29 -12.97 2.47
N ILE A 150 15.46 -13.24 3.47
CA ILE A 150 15.90 -13.41 4.87
C ILE A 150 16.60 -14.76 5.01
N LEU A 151 16.00 -15.83 4.47
CA LEU A 151 16.62 -17.16 4.47
C LEU A 151 17.99 -17.17 3.78
N ARG A 152 18.09 -16.59 2.58
CA ARG A 152 19.37 -16.48 1.87
C ARG A 152 20.42 -15.78 2.71
N ARG A 153 20.09 -14.61 3.26
CA ARG A 153 21.03 -13.85 4.10
C ARG A 153 21.53 -14.71 5.26
N CYS A 154 20.62 -15.39 5.98
CA CYS A 154 20.98 -16.24 7.11
C CYS A 154 21.79 -17.49 6.71
N LEU A 155 21.53 -18.09 5.55
CA LEU A 155 22.35 -19.18 5.03
C LEU A 155 23.79 -18.73 4.75
N LEU A 156 23.96 -17.55 4.15
CA LEU A 156 25.29 -16.96 3.93
C LEU A 156 25.98 -16.60 5.26
N GLU A 157 25.25 -16.07 6.23
CA GLU A 157 25.76 -15.74 7.59
C GLU A 157 26.33 -16.98 8.30
N VAL A 158 25.70 -18.16 8.15
CA VAL A 158 26.18 -19.42 8.74
C VAL A 158 27.20 -20.17 7.85
N GLY A 159 27.69 -19.54 6.77
CA GLY A 159 28.76 -20.07 5.94
C GLY A 159 28.34 -21.01 4.81
N ILE A 160 27.05 -21.10 4.47
CA ILE A 160 26.62 -21.84 3.27
C ILE A 160 27.06 -21.07 2.03
N ALA A 161 27.90 -21.70 1.20
CA ALA A 161 28.39 -21.09 -0.03
C ALA A 161 27.24 -20.77 -1.01
N GLU A 162 27.32 -19.63 -1.69
CA GLU A 162 26.35 -19.24 -2.73
C GLU A 162 26.57 -20.02 -4.04
N ARG A 163 26.41 -21.34 -3.98
CA ARG A 163 26.58 -22.26 -5.11
C ARG A 163 25.47 -23.29 -5.08
N CYS A 164 25.12 -23.80 -6.25
CA CYS A 164 24.18 -24.91 -6.35
C CYS A 164 24.75 -26.13 -5.63
N ALA A 165 24.00 -26.66 -4.65
CA ALA A 165 24.38 -27.83 -3.87
C ALA A 165 24.50 -29.11 -4.72
N ARG A 166 23.96 -29.12 -5.93
CA ARG A 166 24.02 -30.26 -6.85
C ARG A 166 25.13 -30.14 -7.90
N CYS A 167 25.19 -29.05 -8.64
CA CYS A 167 26.12 -28.89 -9.77
C CYS A 167 27.24 -27.88 -9.54
N GLY A 168 27.28 -27.22 -8.38
CA GLY A 168 28.33 -26.25 -8.03
C GLY A 168 28.24 -24.89 -8.74
N THR A 169 27.31 -24.71 -9.67
CA THR A 169 27.09 -23.43 -10.39
C THR A 169 26.87 -22.30 -9.39
N GLY A 170 27.62 -21.21 -9.56
CA GLY A 170 27.51 -20.01 -8.71
C GLY A 170 26.30 -19.13 -9.04
N PRO A 171 26.26 -17.90 -8.53
CA PRO A 171 25.19 -16.93 -8.77
C PRO A 171 25.38 -16.18 -10.11
N GLU A 172 26.17 -16.73 -11.03
CA GLU A 172 26.44 -16.16 -12.35
C GLU A 172 26.24 -17.23 -13.42
N TRP A 173 25.60 -16.85 -14.51
CA TRP A 173 25.39 -17.67 -15.70
C TRP A 173 25.71 -16.86 -16.95
N LEU A 174 26.72 -17.30 -17.72
CA LEU A 174 27.17 -16.62 -18.95
C LEU A 174 27.48 -15.12 -18.74
N GLY A 175 28.20 -14.78 -17.67
CA GLY A 175 28.54 -13.37 -17.36
C GLY A 175 27.40 -12.54 -16.79
N LYS A 176 26.21 -13.14 -16.56
CA LYS A 176 25.03 -12.44 -16.04
C LYS A 176 24.64 -12.97 -14.66
N PRO A 177 24.18 -12.11 -13.73
CA PRO A 177 23.68 -12.55 -12.44
C PRO A 177 22.51 -13.53 -12.58
N MET A 178 22.58 -14.64 -11.85
CA MET A 178 21.55 -15.66 -11.75
C MET A 178 21.22 -15.91 -10.28
N THR A 179 19.93 -15.89 -9.98
CA THR A 179 19.46 -16.18 -8.62
C THR A 179 19.39 -17.68 -8.40
N LEU A 180 20.23 -18.23 -7.52
CA LEU A 180 20.07 -19.59 -7.00
C LEU A 180 18.78 -19.67 -6.17
N GLU A 181 17.94 -20.66 -6.35
CA GLU A 181 16.69 -20.84 -5.62
C GLU A 181 16.94 -21.56 -4.30
N ILE A 182 16.11 -21.29 -3.29
CA ILE A 182 16.14 -22.02 -2.01
C ILE A 182 15.19 -23.20 -2.13
N ASP A 183 15.72 -24.40 -1.98
CA ASP A 183 14.96 -25.65 -1.93
C ASP A 183 14.95 -26.19 -0.49
N HIS A 184 13.79 -26.67 -0.07
CA HIS A 184 13.61 -27.40 1.18
C HIS A 184 13.75 -28.89 0.86
N ILE A 185 14.77 -29.55 1.40
CA ILE A 185 15.12 -30.94 1.09
C ILE A 185 13.94 -31.88 1.36
N ASN A 186 13.22 -31.65 2.46
CA ASN A 186 12.02 -32.41 2.83
C ASN A 186 10.71 -31.90 2.20
N GLY A 187 10.73 -30.79 1.45
CA GLY A 187 9.54 -30.15 0.89
C GLY A 187 8.63 -29.42 1.89
N ASP A 188 8.97 -29.43 3.19
CA ASP A 188 8.28 -28.70 4.25
C ASP A 188 8.80 -27.26 4.32
N TRP A 189 8.05 -26.33 3.75
CA TRP A 189 8.39 -24.91 3.75
C TRP A 189 8.47 -24.28 5.15
N SER A 190 7.90 -24.93 6.18
CA SER A 190 7.94 -24.47 7.56
C SER A 190 9.23 -24.86 8.29
N ASP A 191 10.01 -25.78 7.71
CA ASP A 191 11.27 -26.27 8.26
C ASP A 191 12.46 -25.50 7.66
N ASN A 192 12.78 -24.33 8.22
CA ASN A 192 13.87 -23.49 7.72
C ASN A 192 15.23 -23.81 8.34
N ARG A 193 15.38 -24.93 9.04
CA ARG A 193 16.66 -25.31 9.63
C ARG A 193 17.73 -25.45 8.54
N ALA A 194 18.96 -25.03 8.84
CA ALA A 194 20.03 -24.92 7.85
C ALA A 194 20.27 -26.26 7.14
N GLU A 195 20.22 -27.37 7.88
CA GLU A 195 20.38 -28.73 7.36
C GLU A 195 19.27 -29.16 6.39
N ASN A 196 18.11 -28.49 6.39
CA ASN A 196 17.00 -28.78 5.49
C ASN A 196 16.95 -27.84 4.27
N LEU A 197 17.78 -26.80 4.23
CA LEU A 197 17.81 -25.82 3.15
C LEU A 197 19.02 -26.04 2.25
N ARG A 198 18.82 -25.89 0.93
CA ARG A 198 19.93 -25.87 -0.02
C ARG A 198 19.70 -24.84 -1.11
N LEU A 199 20.79 -24.26 -1.61
CA LEU A 199 20.77 -23.40 -2.78
C LEU A 199 20.85 -24.26 -4.06
N MET A 200 19.98 -24.00 -5.02
CA MET A 200 19.85 -24.78 -6.25
C MET A 200 19.82 -23.84 -7.45
N CYS A 201 20.54 -24.14 -8.54
CA CYS A 201 20.32 -23.40 -9.77
C CYS A 201 18.94 -23.78 -10.36
N PRO A 202 18.31 -22.90 -11.18
CA PRO A 202 16.97 -23.17 -11.72
C PRO A 202 16.86 -24.52 -12.45
N ASN A 203 17.91 -24.92 -13.17
CA ASN A 203 17.94 -26.20 -13.90
C ASN A 203 17.99 -27.41 -12.96
N CYS A 204 18.79 -27.35 -11.91
CA CYS A 204 18.88 -28.45 -10.93
C CYS A 204 17.67 -28.48 -10.00
N HIS A 205 17.07 -27.33 -9.70
CA HIS A 205 15.86 -27.26 -8.89
C HIS A 205 14.68 -27.85 -9.65
N ALA A 206 14.56 -27.60 -10.96
CA ALA A 206 13.46 -28.10 -11.79
C ALA A 206 13.26 -29.62 -11.79
N ILE A 207 14.27 -30.37 -11.39
CA ILE A 207 14.29 -31.83 -11.36
C ILE A 207 14.31 -32.41 -9.94
N THR A 208 14.10 -31.61 -8.90
CA THR A 208 13.91 -32.13 -7.54
C THR A 208 12.51 -32.74 -7.41
N SER A 209 12.36 -33.70 -6.49
CA SER A 209 11.05 -34.30 -6.17
C SER A 209 10.07 -33.30 -5.54
N THR A 210 10.59 -32.20 -4.99
CA THR A 210 9.89 -31.10 -4.32
C THR A 210 9.52 -29.95 -5.26
N TRP A 211 10.05 -29.93 -6.48
CA TRP A 211 9.83 -28.86 -7.47
C TRP A 211 8.36 -28.74 -7.88
N CYS A 212 7.82 -27.51 -7.86
CA CYS A 212 6.43 -27.16 -8.17
C CYS A 212 5.34 -27.91 -7.37
N ARG A 213 5.72 -28.79 -6.43
CA ARG A 213 4.80 -29.49 -5.53
C ARG A 213 4.78 -28.71 -4.23
N GLY A 214 3.89 -27.72 -4.14
CA GLY A 214 3.63 -27.01 -2.90
C GLY A 214 3.15 -27.99 -1.82
N GLY A 215 4.07 -28.52 -1.03
CA GLY A 215 3.79 -29.42 0.08
C GLY A 215 3.32 -30.82 -0.37
N ASP A 216 3.64 -31.79 0.46
CA ASP A 216 3.38 -33.21 0.26
C ASP A 216 1.88 -33.50 0.08
N ARG A 217 1.46 -33.95 -1.12
CA ARG A 217 0.20 -34.69 -1.25
C ARG A 217 0.44 -36.04 -0.59
N ARG A 218 0.16 -36.13 0.72
CA ARG A 218 0.12 -37.37 1.51
C ARG A 218 -0.32 -38.52 0.62
N LYS A 219 0.61 -39.42 0.27
CA LYS A 219 0.24 -40.68 -0.38
C LYS A 219 -0.56 -41.47 0.64
N SER A 220 -1.89 -41.42 0.54
CA SER A 220 -2.76 -42.39 1.19
C SER A 220 -2.35 -43.77 0.67
N GLY A 221 -1.73 -44.57 1.52
CA GLY A 221 -1.30 -45.92 1.18
C GLY A 221 -2.49 -46.75 0.72
N ARG A 222 -2.50 -47.11 -0.56
CA ARG A 222 -3.23 -48.29 -1.01
C ARG A 222 -2.33 -49.48 -0.70
N HIS A 223 -2.61 -50.14 0.42
CA HIS A 223 -2.23 -51.54 0.58
C HIS A 223 -3.02 -52.32 -0.46
N HIS A 224 -2.35 -52.78 -1.52
CA HIS A 224 -2.86 -53.89 -2.30
C HIS A 224 -2.31 -55.15 -1.64
N ILE A 225 -3.25 -55.94 -1.11
CA ILE A 225 -3.09 -57.34 -0.73
C ILE A 225 -2.66 -58.13 -1.97
#